data_AF-A0A926BF56-F1
#
_entry.id   AF-A0A926BF56-F1
#
_cell.length_a   1.000
_cell.length_b   1.000
_cell.length_c   1.000
_cell.angle_alpha   90.00
_cell.angle_beta   90.00
_cell.angle_gamma   90.00
#
_symmetry.space_group_name_H-M   'P 1'
#
loop_
_entity.id
_entity.type
_entity.pdbx_description
1 polymer ?
#
loop_
_entity_poly.entity_id
_entity_poly.type
_entity_poly.pdbx_seq_one_letter_code
_entity_poly.pdbx_strand_id
1 'polypeptide(L)'
;MAMLTTLFGSVAAERAHAQGDFGGLRRRLNLSDEQQKKIQQLYRDSDRRKREIGEKLHKLYSELDRLYDRYEFDSARVRSVTDEITEVRRRSLTLYMDNEEGLRRIITREQFDRLRDITKVRKGERESKDKDRD
;
A
#
# COMPACT_ATOMS: atom_id res chain seq x y z
N MET A 1 -19.25 0.00 3.47
CA MET A 1 -18.58 -0.10 2.15
C MET A 1 -17.25 -0.81 2.30
N ALA A 2 -17.17 -2.08 1.92
CA ALA A 2 -15.90 -2.82 1.85
C ALA A 2 -15.32 -2.63 0.43
N MET A 3 -14.48 -1.61 0.22
CA MET A 3 -13.78 -1.44 -1.05
C MET A 3 -12.38 -2.04 -0.99
N LEU A 4 -12.22 -3.09 -1.80
CA LEU A 4 -11.00 -3.57 -2.45
C LEU A 4 -9.74 -2.72 -2.21
N THR A 5 -8.81 -3.24 -1.41
CA THR A 5 -7.40 -2.79 -1.37
C THR A 5 -6.44 -3.97 -1.50
N THR A 6 -6.83 -5.00 -2.26
CA THR A 6 -6.05 -6.25 -2.38
C THR A 6 -5.54 -6.54 -3.78
N LEU A 7 -5.21 -5.51 -4.55
CA LEU A 7 -4.39 -5.59 -5.77
C LEU A 7 -3.50 -4.34 -5.64
N PHE A 8 -2.18 -4.40 -5.43
CA PHE A 8 -1.11 -4.81 -6.32
C PHE A 8 0.20 -4.97 -5.51
N GLY A 9 1.16 -5.77 -5.99
CA GLY A 9 2.61 -5.63 -5.69
C GLY A 9 3.09 -5.65 -4.22
N SER A 10 3.54 -6.81 -3.75
CA SER A 10 4.36 -7.00 -2.52
C SER A 10 3.71 -6.72 -1.15
N VAL A 11 2.41 -7.00 -1.00
CA VAL A 11 1.69 -7.04 0.30
C VAL A 11 2.45 -7.81 1.39
N ALA A 12 3.27 -8.82 1.04
CA ALA A 12 4.07 -9.58 1.99
C ALA A 12 5.24 -8.78 2.60
N ALA A 13 5.90 -7.90 1.83
CA ALA A 13 7.03 -7.12 2.32
C ALA A 13 6.55 -5.85 3.05
N GLU A 14 5.48 -5.22 2.56
CA GLU A 14 4.80 -4.15 3.31
C GLU A 14 4.17 -4.66 4.61
N ARG A 15 3.60 -5.88 4.64
CA ARG A 15 3.13 -6.47 5.90
C ARG A 15 4.26 -6.92 6.81
N ALA A 16 5.38 -7.41 6.27
CA ALA A 16 6.57 -7.66 7.09
C ALA A 16 7.05 -6.36 7.75
N HIS A 17 6.94 -5.21 7.08
CA HIS A 17 7.15 -3.90 7.73
C HIS A 17 6.11 -3.61 8.81
N ALA A 18 4.82 -3.73 8.50
CA ALA A 18 3.74 -3.47 9.45
C ALA A 18 3.76 -4.38 10.69
N GLN A 19 4.29 -5.61 10.57
CA GLN A 19 4.44 -6.58 11.65
C GLN A 19 5.85 -6.64 12.25
N GLY A 20 6.79 -5.81 11.79
CA GLY A 20 8.18 -5.82 12.26
C GLY A 20 9.00 -7.06 11.89
N ASP A 21 8.49 -7.98 11.07
CA ASP A 21 9.14 -9.24 10.67
C ASP A 21 10.12 -9.06 9.49
N PHE A 22 11.01 -8.07 9.59
CA PHE A 22 12.16 -7.99 8.68
C PHE A 22 13.16 -9.14 8.88
N GLY A 23 13.17 -9.73 10.08
CA GLY A 23 14.05 -10.86 10.42
C GLY A 23 13.75 -12.12 9.61
N GLY A 24 12.47 -12.40 9.34
CA GLY A 24 12.06 -13.49 8.44
C GLY A 24 12.41 -13.20 6.99
N LEU A 25 12.20 -11.97 6.52
CA LEU A 25 12.45 -11.60 5.13
C LEU A 25 13.95 -11.56 4.78
N ARG A 26 14.78 -11.02 5.69
CA ARG A 26 16.24 -10.97 5.52
C ARG A 26 16.82 -12.35 5.26
N ARG A 27 16.48 -13.34 6.10
CA ARG A 27 17.01 -14.71 5.98
C ARG A 27 16.57 -15.38 4.67
N ARG A 28 15.31 -15.18 4.27
CA ARG A 28 14.76 -15.79 3.05
C ARG A 28 15.33 -15.21 1.76
N LEU A 29 15.70 -13.94 1.77
CA LEU A 29 16.25 -13.24 0.60
C LEU A 29 17.77 -13.09 0.65
N ASN A 30 18.42 -13.54 1.73
CA ASN A 30 19.85 -13.33 1.98
C ASN A 30 20.26 -11.85 1.79
N LEU A 31 19.54 -10.94 2.42
CA LEU A 31 19.81 -9.50 2.32
C LEU A 31 21.09 -9.14 3.08
N SER A 32 21.92 -8.28 2.50
CA SER A 32 23.01 -7.64 3.24
C SER A 32 22.46 -6.66 4.30
N ASP A 33 23.27 -6.31 5.30
CA ASP A 33 22.89 -5.31 6.30
C ASP A 33 22.55 -3.95 5.65
N GLU A 34 23.28 -3.59 4.59
CA GLU A 34 23.04 -2.36 3.85
C GLU A 34 21.72 -2.40 3.07
N GLN A 35 21.43 -3.50 2.37
CA GLN A 35 20.16 -3.70 1.68
C GLN A 35 19.00 -3.66 2.67
N GLN A 36 19.13 -4.32 3.83
CA GLN A 36 18.12 -4.29 4.88
C GLN A 36 17.86 -2.87 5.36
N LYS A 37 18.90 -2.08 5.67
CA LYS A 37 18.75 -0.69 6.10
C LYS A 37 18.03 0.16 5.05
N LYS A 38 18.41 0.03 3.77
CA LYS A 38 17.77 0.75 2.66
C LYS A 38 16.30 0.39 2.51
N ILE A 39 15.96 -0.89 2.62
CA ILE A 39 14.57 -1.37 2.56
C ILE A 39 13.75 -0.85 3.75
N GLN A 40 14.32 -0.88 4.96
CA GLN A 40 13.65 -0.33 6.14
C GLN A 40 13.38 1.17 5.99
N GLN A 41 14.35 1.92 5.46
CA GLN A 41 14.17 3.35 5.22
C GLN A 41 13.08 3.60 4.17
N LEU A 42 13.12 2.88 3.04
CA LEU A 42 12.10 2.96 1.99
C LEU A 42 10.69 2.77 2.55
N TYR A 43 10.50 1.76 3.40
CA TYR A 43 9.19 1.49 3.97
C TYR A 43 8.78 2.48 5.07
N ARG A 44 9.71 2.98 5.89
CA ARG A 44 9.41 4.06 6.84
C ARG A 44 8.92 5.32 6.13
N ASP A 45 9.59 5.70 5.05
CA ASP A 45 9.18 6.86 4.24
C ASP A 45 7.84 6.61 3.55
N SER A 46 7.62 5.41 3.03
CA SER A 46 6.32 5.01 2.49
C SER A 46 5.21 5.10 3.54
N ASP A 47 5.42 4.61 4.75
CA ASP A 47 4.40 4.59 5.80
C ASP A 47 4.05 5.99 6.29
N ARG A 48 5.01 6.92 6.29
CA ARG A 48 4.72 8.34 6.50
C ARG A 48 3.81 8.88 5.39
N ARG A 49 4.20 8.70 4.11
CA ARG A 49 3.42 9.19 2.95
C ARG A 49 2.02 8.56 2.89
N LYS A 50 1.88 7.28 3.24
CA LYS A 50 0.58 6.58 3.31
C LYS A 50 -0.33 7.21 4.36
N ARG A 51 0.20 7.53 5.55
CA ARG A 51 -0.58 8.20 6.60
C ARG A 51 -1.06 9.57 6.14
N GLU A 52 -0.20 10.38 5.55
CA GLU A 52 -0.56 11.70 5.00
C GLU A 52 -1.67 11.59 3.94
N ILE A 53 -1.57 10.63 3.02
CA ILE A 53 -2.59 10.33 2.00
C ILE A 53 -3.91 9.92 2.67
N GLY A 54 -3.85 9.00 3.64
CA GLY A 54 -5.03 8.52 4.37
C GLY A 54 -5.74 9.63 5.13
N GLU A 55 -5.00 10.47 5.84
CA GLU A 55 -5.54 11.64 6.55
C GLU A 55 -6.20 12.63 5.60
N LYS A 56 -5.59 12.92 4.44
CA LYS A 56 -6.17 13.82 3.45
C LYS A 56 -7.44 13.23 2.83
N LEU A 57 -7.45 11.95 2.48
CA LEU A 57 -8.66 11.28 1.98
C LEU A 57 -9.78 11.30 3.01
N HIS A 58 -9.47 11.01 4.28
CA HIS A 58 -10.46 11.02 5.35
C HIS A 58 -11.12 12.41 5.50
N LYS A 59 -10.33 13.48 5.47
CA LYS A 59 -10.84 14.86 5.51
C LYS A 59 -11.73 15.18 4.31
N LEU A 60 -11.31 14.80 3.11
CA LEU A 60 -12.07 15.06 1.88
C LEU A 60 -13.40 14.30 1.84
N TYR A 61 -13.41 13.02 2.24
CA TYR A 61 -14.66 12.26 2.35
C TYR A 61 -15.59 12.82 3.41
N SER A 62 -15.05 13.24 4.56
CA SER A 62 -15.85 13.90 5.60
C SER A 62 -16.45 15.22 5.11
N GLU A 63 -15.75 15.95 4.24
CA GLU A 63 -16.29 17.15 3.60
C GLU A 63 -17.39 16.81 2.58
N LEU A 64 -17.16 15.78 1.76
CA LEU A 64 -18.14 15.30 0.80
C LEU A 64 -19.46 14.89 1.47
N ASP A 65 -19.38 14.13 2.57
CA ASP A 65 -20.54 13.73 3.36
C ASP A 65 -21.32 14.97 3.86
N ARG A 66 -20.62 15.96 4.42
CA ARG A 66 -21.23 17.22 4.87
C ARG A 66 -21.86 18.03 3.75
N LEU A 67 -21.34 17.96 2.52
CA LEU A 67 -21.92 18.64 1.37
C LEU A 67 -23.19 17.95 0.89
N TYR A 68 -23.25 16.61 0.97
CA TYR A 68 -24.45 15.84 0.64
C TYR A 68 -25.55 15.94 1.70
N ASP A 69 -25.18 16.17 2.97
CA ASP A 69 -26.16 16.35 4.07
C ASP A 69 -26.90 17.70 4.02
N ARG A 70 -26.46 18.64 3.18
CA ARG A 70 -27.08 19.98 3.06
C ARG A 70 -28.25 19.96 2.07
N TYR A 71 -29.32 20.66 2.42
CA TYR A 71 -30.45 20.90 1.51
C TYR A 71 -30.03 21.77 0.31
N GLU A 72 -29.26 22.83 0.55
CA GLU A 72 -28.67 23.64 -0.51
C GLU A 72 -27.43 22.94 -1.09
N PHE A 73 -27.64 22.31 -2.25
CA PHE A 73 -26.62 21.51 -2.89
C PHE A 73 -25.59 22.35 -3.67
N ASP A 74 -24.37 22.47 -3.14
CA ASP A 74 -23.25 23.09 -3.83
C ASP A 74 -22.54 22.10 -4.77
N SER A 75 -23.08 21.96 -5.97
CA SER A 75 -22.52 21.08 -7.00
C SER A 75 -21.11 21.48 -7.46
N ALA A 76 -20.72 22.75 -7.31
CA ALA A 76 -19.40 23.21 -7.71
C ALA A 76 -18.35 22.75 -6.69
N ARG A 77 -18.65 22.90 -5.40
CA ARG A 77 -17.77 22.41 -4.34
C ARG A 77 -17.64 20.90 -4.34
N VAL A 78 -18.75 20.16 -4.54
CA VAL A 78 -18.71 18.68 -4.63
C VAL A 78 -17.78 18.21 -5.75
N ARG A 79 -17.85 18.83 -6.92
CA ARG A 79 -16.95 18.53 -8.05
C ARG A 79 -15.49 18.79 -7.67
N SER A 80 -15.20 19.96 -7.09
CA SER A 80 -13.85 20.32 -6.62
C SER A 80 -13.30 19.31 -5.61
N VAL A 81 -14.08 18.91 -4.61
CA VAL A 81 -13.66 17.90 -3.60
C VAL A 81 -13.43 16.54 -4.25
N THR A 82 -14.27 16.16 -5.22
CA THR A 82 -14.12 14.89 -5.97
C THR A 82 -12.83 14.87 -6.80
N ASP A 83 -12.48 15.99 -7.43
CA ASP A 83 -11.22 16.14 -8.16
C ASP A 83 -10.02 16.04 -7.21
N GLU A 84 -10.09 16.67 -6.04
CA GLU A 84 -9.06 16.52 -5.00
C GLU A 84 -8.91 15.06 -4.54
N ILE A 85 -10.02 14.33 -4.32
CA ILE A 85 -9.99 12.91 -3.96
C ILE A 85 -9.29 12.10 -5.06
N THR A 86 -9.64 12.35 -6.32
CA THR A 86 -9.04 11.66 -7.47
C THR A 86 -7.55 11.88 -7.53
N GLU A 87 -7.10 13.12 -7.33
CA GLU A 87 -5.69 13.47 -7.31
C GLU A 87 -4.94 12.79 -6.17
N VAL A 88 -5.51 12.78 -4.95
CA VAL A 88 -4.88 12.08 -3.81
C VAL A 88 -4.81 10.57 -4.03
N ARG A 89 -5.83 9.96 -4.68
CA ARG A 89 -5.80 8.55 -5.08
C ARG A 89 -4.70 8.28 -6.11
N ARG A 90 -4.49 9.17 -7.09
CA ARG A 90 -3.36 9.06 -8.04
C ARG A 90 -2.02 9.07 -7.30
N ARG A 91 -1.84 9.97 -6.34
CA ARG A 91 -0.60 10.01 -5.51
C ARG A 91 -0.39 8.71 -4.73
N SER A 92 -1.45 8.06 -4.26
CA SER A 92 -1.35 6.74 -3.65
C SER A 92 -0.83 5.70 -4.63
N LEU A 93 -1.30 5.70 -5.87
CA LEU A 93 -0.83 4.77 -6.91
C LEU A 93 0.63 5.05 -7.27
N THR A 94 1.01 6.32 -7.40
CA THR A 94 2.40 6.73 -7.63
C THR A 94 3.30 6.27 -6.49
N LEU A 95 2.88 6.39 -5.23
CA LEU A 95 3.65 5.91 -4.09
C LEU A 95 3.92 4.40 -4.17
N TYR A 96 2.95 3.59 -4.58
CA TYR A 96 3.17 2.15 -4.78
C TYR A 96 4.18 1.87 -5.89
N MET A 97 4.08 2.60 -7.00
CA MET A 97 5.04 2.50 -8.10
C MET A 97 6.46 2.89 -7.65
N ASP A 98 6.60 4.03 -6.96
CA ASP A 98 7.87 4.52 -6.41
C ASP A 98 8.52 3.47 -5.49
N ASN A 99 7.71 2.85 -4.62
CA ASN A 99 8.19 1.80 -3.71
C ASN A 99 8.65 0.55 -4.46
N GLU A 100 7.90 0.12 -5.46
CA GLU A 100 8.26 -1.04 -6.29
C GLU A 100 9.54 -0.79 -7.08
N GLU A 101 9.72 0.41 -7.65
CA GLU A 101 10.98 0.81 -8.29
C GLU A 101 12.13 0.90 -7.28
N GLY A 102 11.90 1.54 -6.13
CA GLY A 102 12.89 1.70 -5.07
C GLY A 102 13.39 0.35 -4.56
N LEU A 103 12.47 -0.60 -4.34
CA LEU A 103 12.82 -1.95 -3.93
C LEU A 103 13.70 -2.65 -4.96
N ARG A 104 13.34 -2.57 -6.25
CA ARG A 104 14.11 -3.16 -7.37
C ARG A 104 15.50 -2.55 -7.53
N ARG A 105 15.72 -1.32 -7.08
CA ARG A 105 17.05 -0.68 -7.05
C ARG A 105 17.91 -1.17 -5.88
N ILE A 106 17.31 -1.73 -4.84
CA ILE A 106 18.03 -2.18 -3.63
C ILE A 106 18.40 -3.67 -3.71
N ILE A 107 17.51 -4.50 -4.25
CA ILE A 107 17.70 -5.97 -4.31
C ILE A 107 18.11 -6.43 -5.71
N THR A 108 18.78 -7.58 -5.80
CA THR A 108 19.12 -8.18 -7.09
C THR A 108 17.90 -8.79 -7.77
N ARG A 109 18.04 -9.15 -9.05
CA ARG A 109 16.98 -9.82 -9.80
C ARG A 109 16.58 -11.14 -9.16
N GLU A 110 17.54 -11.93 -8.73
CA GLU A 110 17.31 -13.24 -8.10
C GLU A 110 16.59 -13.08 -6.75
N GLN A 111 16.98 -12.07 -5.96
CA GLN A 111 16.30 -11.74 -4.70
C GLN A 111 14.85 -11.29 -4.96
N PHE A 112 14.62 -10.52 -6.03
CA PHE A 112 13.28 -10.11 -6.44
C PHE A 112 12.42 -11.29 -6.86
N ASP A 113 12.95 -12.21 -7.67
CA ASP A 113 12.20 -13.38 -8.14
C ASP A 113 11.82 -14.29 -6.95
N ARG A 114 12.75 -14.52 -6.02
CA ARG A 114 12.47 -15.23 -4.75
C ARG A 114 11.38 -14.54 -3.92
N LEU A 115 11.42 -13.21 -3.82
CA LEU A 115 10.40 -12.44 -3.12
C LEU A 115 9.01 -12.64 -3.76
N ARG A 116 8.93 -12.74 -5.10
CA ARG A 116 7.67 -13.00 -5.80
C ARG A 116 7.14 -14.40 -5.55
N ASP A 117 8.00 -15.40 -5.52
CA ASP A 117 7.59 -16.78 -5.24
C ASP A 117 7.06 -16.93 -3.81
N ILE A 118 7.76 -16.33 -2.84
CA ILE A 118 7.30 -16.25 -1.44
C ILE A 118 5.91 -15.61 -1.34
N THR A 119 5.66 -14.57 -2.14
CA THR A 119 4.40 -13.82 -2.12
C THR A 119 3.26 -14.60 -2.81
N LYS A 120 3.54 -15.34 -3.89
CA LYS A 120 2.56 -16.19 -4.58
C LYS A 120 2.07 -17.33 -3.69
N VAL A 121 2.98 -18.02 -3.00
CA VAL A 121 2.63 -19.12 -2.07
C VAL A 121 1.65 -18.64 -1.00
N ARG A 122 1.92 -17.48 -0.39
CA ARG A 122 1.03 -16.89 0.64
C ARG A 122 -0.34 -16.49 0.11
N LYS A 123 -0.49 -16.21 -1.19
CA LYS A 123 -1.78 -15.89 -1.80
C LYS A 123 -2.62 -17.17 -1.98
N GLY A 124 -2.01 -18.24 -2.49
CA GLY A 124 -2.70 -19.53 -2.67
C GLY A 124 -3.17 -20.17 -1.35
N GLU A 125 -2.37 -20.10 -0.29
CA GLU A 125 -2.73 -20.62 1.04
C GLU A 125 -3.92 -19.90 1.70
N ARG A 126 -4.21 -18.67 1.28
CA ARG A 126 -5.36 -17.90 1.79
C ARG A 126 -6.63 -18.25 1.03
N GLU A 127 -6.51 -18.34 -0.29
CA GLU A 127 -7.61 -18.75 -1.15
C GLU A 127 -8.09 -20.18 -0.83
N SER A 128 -7.21 -21.06 -0.33
CA SER A 128 -7.63 -22.37 0.18
C SER A 128 -8.34 -22.27 1.54
N LYS A 129 -7.80 -21.49 2.49
CA LYS A 129 -8.38 -21.34 3.83
C LYS A 129 -9.72 -20.61 3.85
N ASP A 130 -9.96 -19.71 2.89
CA ASP A 130 -11.24 -19.03 2.75
C ASP A 130 -12.28 -19.94 2.08
N LYS A 131 -11.87 -20.88 1.21
CA LYS A 131 -12.76 -21.91 0.64
C LYS A 131 -13.18 -22.99 1.63
N ASP A 132 -12.36 -23.26 2.65
CA ASP A 132 -12.68 -24.21 3.72
C ASP A 132 -13.56 -23.60 4.84
N ARG A 133 -13.97 -22.33 4.70
CA ARG A 133 -14.77 -21.58 5.69
C ARG A 133 -16.20 -21.26 5.24
N ASP A 134 -16.57 -21.69 4.04
CA ASP A 134 -17.96 -21.70 3.53
C ASP A 134 -18.54 -23.12 3.63
#